data_AF-A0A2G0Q490-F1
#
_entry.id   AF-A0A2G0Q490-F1
#
_cell.length_a   1.000
_cell.length_b   1.000
_cell.length_c   1.000
_cell.angle_alpha   90.00
_cell.angle_beta   90.00
_cell.angle_gamma   90.00
#
_symmetry.space_group_name_H-M   'P 1'
#
loop_
_entity.id
_entity.type
_entity.pdbx_description
1 polymer ?
#
loop_
_entity_poly.entity_id
_entity_poly.type
_entity_poly.pdbx_seq_one_letter_code
_entity_poly.pdbx_strand_id
1 'polypeptide(L)' 'MFHEVDEKLNLNLERYFYEHHFGGTLHPAQSIPNELSEYYFEFDESFGSLNIGGDSVAQIDLLTNKIHCACG' A
#
# COMPACT_ATOMS: atom_id res chain seq x y z
N MET A 1 -2.88 5.83 19.34
CA MET A 1 -3.95 5.00 19.95
C MET A 1 -3.46 3.60 20.31
N PHE A 2 -2.84 2.85 19.39
CA PHE A 2 -2.38 1.46 19.68
C PHE A 2 -1.14 1.36 20.57
N HIS A 3 -0.22 2.32 20.51
CA HIS A 3 0.99 2.36 21.35
C HIS A 3 0.67 2.39 22.86
N GLU A 4 -0.33 3.18 23.27
CA GLU A 4 -0.68 3.33 24.69
C GLU A 4 -1.33 2.06 25.28
N VAL A 5 -2.00 1.28 24.43
CA VAL A 5 -2.56 -0.03 24.80
C VAL A 5 -1.46 -1.10 24.86
N ASP A 6 -0.51 -1.04 23.93
CA ASP A 6 0.65 -1.95 23.90
C ASP A 6 1.48 -1.84 25.19
N GLU A 7 1.81 -0.62 25.62
CA GLU A 7 2.57 -0.40 26.87
C GLU A 7 1.82 -0.88 28.11
N LYS A 8 0.51 -0.60 28.20
CA LYS A 8 -0.31 -0.99 29.37
C LYS A 8 -0.46 -2.50 29.51
N LEU A 9 -0.51 -3.22 28.40
CA LEU A 9 -0.76 -4.66 28.38
C LEU A 9 0.52 -5.49 28.11
N ASN A 10 1.66 -4.83 27.89
CA ASN A 10 2.95 -5.43 27.59
C ASN A 10 2.89 -6.46 26.46
N LEU A 11 2.19 -6.09 25.37
CA LEU A 11 1.86 -7.00 24.26
C LEU A 11 2.97 -7.11 23.22
N ASN A 12 3.93 -6.17 23.22
CA ASN A 12 5.01 -6.07 22.25
C ASN A 12 4.46 -6.08 20.81
N LEU A 13 3.49 -5.21 20.55
CA LEU A 13 2.85 -5.07 19.25
C LEU A 13 3.74 -4.35 18.24
N GLU A 14 4.72 -3.57 18.69
CA GLU A 14 5.68 -2.87 17.82
C GLU A 14 6.37 -3.80 16.81
N ARG A 15 6.61 -5.07 17.16
CA ARG A 15 7.18 -6.06 16.23
C ARG A 15 6.34 -6.30 14.96
N TYR A 16 5.07 -5.92 14.98
CA TYR A 16 4.14 -6.04 13.85
C TYR A 16 4.02 -4.73 13.05
N PHE A 17 4.51 -3.62 13.59
CA PHE A 17 4.51 -2.32 12.92
C PHE A 17 5.94 -2.03 12.46
N TYR A 18 6.28 -2.50 11.26
CA TYR A 18 7.56 -2.21 10.63
C TYR A 18 7.37 -1.16 9.53
N GLU A 19 8.35 -0.27 9.35
CA GLU A 19 8.32 0.67 8.23
C GLU A 19 8.49 -0.11 6.92
N HIS A 20 7.38 -0.33 6.21
CA HIS A 20 7.39 -0.90 4.87
C HIS A 20 7.62 0.25 3.88
N HIS A 21 8.83 0.35 3.33
CA HIS A 21 9.14 1.27 2.24
C HIS A 21 9.35 0.49 0.94
N PHE A 22 8.46 0.68 -0.03
CA PHE A 22 8.84 0.48 -1.43
C PHE A 22 9.63 1.73 -1.85
N GLY A 23 10.91 1.57 -2.19
CA GLY A 23 11.75 2.70 -2.61
C GLY A 23 11.19 3.41 -3.84
N GLY A 24 11.24 4.75 -3.86
CA GLY A 24 10.80 5.59 -4.97
C GLY A 24 9.75 6.63 -4.56
N THR A 25 9.53 7.64 -5.41
CA THR A 25 8.41 8.58 -5.26
C THR A 25 7.18 7.98 -5.92
N LEU A 26 6.16 7.63 -5.14
CA LEU A 26 4.87 7.20 -5.68
C LEU A 26 4.09 8.43 -6.17
N HIS A 27 3.56 8.33 -7.39
CA HIS A 27 2.68 9.34 -7.99
C HIS A 27 1.31 8.70 -8.22
N PRO A 28 0.44 8.66 -7.20
CA PRO A 28 -0.83 7.98 -7.34
C PRO A 28 -1.72 8.73 -8.33
N ALA A 29 -2.37 7.99 -9.22
CA ALA A 29 -3.31 8.52 -10.20
C ALA A 29 -4.73 8.42 -9.66
N GLN A 30 -5.56 9.45 -9.88
CA GLN A 30 -6.95 9.49 -9.39
C GLN A 30 -7.93 8.63 -10.23
N SER A 31 -7.39 7.74 -11.07
CA SER A 31 -8.10 6.95 -12.05
C SER A 31 -7.25 5.74 -12.45
N ILE A 32 -7.88 4.68 -12.95
CA ILE A 32 -7.17 3.59 -13.62
C ILE A 32 -6.25 4.19 -14.70
N PRO A 33 -4.93 3.95 -14.65
CA PRO A 33 -4.02 4.49 -15.64
C PRO A 33 -4.30 3.91 -17.03
N ASN A 34 -4.31 4.77 -18.05
CA ASN A 34 -4.50 4.35 -19.46
C ASN A 34 -3.40 3.39 -19.95
N GLU A 35 -2.28 3.31 -19.23
CA GLU A 35 -1.14 2.44 -19.55
C GLU A 35 -1.27 1.04 -18.95
N LEU A 36 -2.28 0.79 -18.11
CA LEU A 36 -2.51 -0.50 -17.48
C LEU A 36 -3.10 -1.47 -18.51
N SER A 37 -2.42 -2.59 -18.74
CA SER A 37 -2.94 -3.65 -19.60
C SER A 37 -4.16 -4.34 -18.99
N GLU A 38 -4.93 -5.08 -19.78
CA GLU A 38 -6.05 -5.92 -19.29
C GLU A 38 -5.58 -7.11 -18.44
N TYR A 39 -4.26 -7.38 -18.39
CA TYR A 39 -3.64 -8.45 -17.62
C TYR A 39 -2.89 -7.85 -16.43
N TYR A 40 -3.65 -7.38 -15.44
CA TYR A 40 -3.11 -6.92 -14.16
C TYR A 40 -3.82 -7.66 -13.01
N PHE A 41 -3.17 -7.67 -11.85
CA PHE A 41 -3.89 -7.94 -10.61
C PHE A 41 -3.78 -6.72 -9.71
N GLU A 42 -4.83 -6.54 -8.90
CA GLU A 42 -4.97 -5.48 -7.94
C GLU A 42 -4.83 -6.06 -6.53
N PHE A 43 -4.17 -5.32 -5.66
CA PHE A 43 -4.16 -5.63 -4.24
C PHE A 43 -4.42 -4.35 -3.44
N ASP A 44 -5.16 -4.52 -2.36
CA ASP A 44 -5.49 -3.49 -1.39
C ASP A 44 -4.78 -3.84 -0.08
N GLU A 45 -4.06 -2.88 0.49
CA GLU A 45 -3.48 -3.04 1.82
C GLU A 45 -4.48 -2.64 2.91
N SER A 46 -5.18 -3.64 3.46
CA SER A 46 -6.11 -3.42 4.58
C SER A 46 -5.45 -3.01 5.91
N PHE A 47 -4.12 -3.01 6.00
CA PHE A 47 -3.36 -2.83 7.27
C PHE A 47 -2.40 -1.63 7.30
N GLY A 48 -2.55 -0.69 6.36
CA GLY A 48 -2.31 0.74 6.60
C GLY A 48 -0.92 1.15 7.07
N SER A 49 0.14 0.56 6.54
CA SER A 49 1.52 1.04 6.79
C SER A 49 2.21 1.53 5.52
N LEU A 50 1.77 1.09 4.34
CA LEU A 50 2.28 1.58 3.07
C LEU A 50 1.33 2.62 2.50
N ASN A 51 1.79 3.87 2.36
CA ASN A 51 1.01 4.91 1.71
C ASN A 51 1.04 4.69 0.18
N ILE A 52 0.13 3.86 -0.32
CA ILE A 52 0.00 3.51 -1.74
C ILE A 52 -1.02 4.40 -2.49
N GLY A 53 -1.36 5.56 -1.93
CA GLY A 53 -2.45 6.41 -2.41
C GLY A 53 -3.64 6.42 -1.45
N GLY A 54 -4.67 7.20 -1.78
CA GLY A 54 -5.81 7.51 -0.90
C GLY A 54 -6.63 6.31 -0.46
N ASP A 55 -6.72 5.28 -1.32
CA ASP A 55 -7.46 4.04 -1.06
C ASP A 55 -6.54 2.83 -0.85
N SER A 56 -5.22 3.03 -0.73
CA SER A 56 -4.25 1.95 -0.53
C SER A 56 -4.27 0.84 -1.60
N VAL A 57 -4.67 1.17 -2.83
CA VAL A 57 -4.77 0.23 -3.95
C VAL A 57 -3.58 0.35 -4.89
N ALA A 58 -2.93 -0.79 -5.14
CA ALA A 58 -1.90 -0.91 -6.16
C ALA A 58 -2.24 -1.97 -7.20
N GLN A 59 -1.86 -1.68 -8.44
CA GLN A 59 -2.00 -2.57 -9.60
C GLN A 59 -0.62 -2.96 -10.13
N ILE A 60 -0.43 -4.24 -10.39
CA ILE A 60 0.79 -4.76 -11.02
C ILE A 60 0.44 -5.27 -12.42
N ASP A 61 1.00 -4.63 -13.44
CA ASP A 61 0.83 -5.01 -14.84
C ASP A 61 1.75 -6.19 -15.18
N LEU A 62 1.14 -7.32 -15.59
CA LEU A 62 1.87 -8.56 -15.88
C LEU A 62 2.60 -8.53 -17.23
N LEU A 63 2.24 -7.62 -18.13
CA LEU A 63 2.87 -7.48 -19.44
C LEU A 63 4.02 -6.47 -19.41
N THR A 64 3.88 -5.40 -18.62
CA THR A 64 4.83 -4.29 -18.62
C THR A 64 5.77 -4.28 -17.41
N ASN A 65 5.52 -5.11 -16.39
CA ASN A 65 6.21 -5.10 -15.10
C ASN A 65 6.18 -3.72 -14.41
N LYS A 66 5.15 -2.92 -14.71
CA LYS A 66 4.93 -1.62 -14.07
C LYS A 66 4.05 -1.78 -12.85
N ILE A 67 4.34 -0.98 -11.83
CA ILE A 67 3.50 -0.82 -10.65
C ILE A 67 2.78 0.51 -10.80
N HIS A 68 1.46 0.46 -10.68
CA HIS A 68 0.59 1.61 -10.65
C HIS A 68 -0.09 1.71 -9.28
N CYS A 69 -0.33 2.94 -8.84
CA CYS A 69 -1.03 3.24 -7.61
C CYS A 69 -2.22 4.11 -7.97
N ALA A 70 -3.42 3.66 -7.63
CA ALA A 70 -4.63 4.44 -7.85
C ALA A 70 -5.11 5.00 -6.51
N CYS A 71 -5.36 6.31 -6.46
CA CYS A 71 -6.32 6.86 -5.52
C CYS A 71 -7.69 6.75 -6.17
N GLY A 72 -8.71 6.23 -5.48
CA GLY A 72 -10.09 6.52 -5.87
C GLY A 72 -10.38 8.02 -5.84
#